data_AF-A0EB49-F1
#
_entry.id   AF-A0EB49-F1
#
_cell.length_a   1.000
_cell.length_b   1.000
_cell.length_c   1.000
_cell.angle_alpha   90.00
_cell.angle_beta   90.00
_cell.angle_gamma   90.00
#
_symmetry.space_group_name_H-M   'P 1'
#
loop_
_entity.id
_entity.type
_entity.pdbx_description
1 polymer ?
#
loop_
_entity_poly.entity_id
_entity_poly.type
_entity_poly.pdbx_seq_one_letter_code
_entity_poly.pdbx_strand_id
1 'polypeptide(L)'
;MINNTIKSLFHSSKTAQSSNQFHNRCVCEICKCGKHHCPIHTDNMHGDFQSTFQHDYQPWKSNKQRPFNYDRQPQQHSYDPSTLKSQYQSEYIQRPLPERETRQLPELQPSQPFSSLSDYQTNYQKFPLPMKRGLIKQPYKSAPRQVPWNTTYGVDFIQKPVGGSEQFKPQVKDGPNVNTDFGSTTYKTSYVPKPISKQERCRDPVQRNINGDPGQIGNSTYQMDYIEKQRDENYCPILALPRRPNQLGGGKSHLNYDAVRNRWI
;
A
#
# COMPACT_ATOMS: atom_id res chain seq x y z
N MET A 1 10.65 -10.61 25.07
CA MET A 1 10.00 -11.86 24.67
C MET A 1 9.22 -11.57 23.39
N ILE A 2 9.82 -11.88 22.24
CA ILE A 2 9.27 -11.59 20.91
C ILE A 2 8.83 -12.92 20.33
N ASN A 3 7.52 -13.20 20.36
CA ASN A 3 6.96 -14.41 19.78
C ASN A 3 6.45 -14.07 18.38
N ASN A 4 7.28 -14.32 17.37
CA ASN A 4 6.88 -14.25 15.97
C ASN A 4 6.24 -15.57 15.56
N THR A 5 4.92 -15.55 15.47
CA THR A 5 4.07 -16.66 15.01
C THR A 5 4.21 -16.78 13.48
N ILE A 6 4.98 -17.77 13.04
CA ILE A 6 5.06 -18.17 11.63
C ILE A 6 3.72 -18.81 11.25
N LYS A 7 2.85 -18.07 10.56
CA LYS A 7 1.67 -18.62 9.90
C LYS A 7 2.14 -19.44 8.71
N SER A 8 2.12 -20.76 8.88
CA SER A 8 2.32 -21.75 7.83
C SER A 8 1.31 -21.55 6.69
N LEU A 9 1.81 -21.17 5.51
CA LEU A 9 1.08 -21.18 4.25
C LEU A 9 0.86 -22.63 3.80
N PHE A 10 -0.12 -23.30 4.40
CA PHE A 10 -0.72 -24.48 3.78
C PHE A 10 -1.51 -23.98 2.57
N HIS A 11 -0.89 -24.10 1.39
CA HIS A 11 -1.62 -24.04 0.13
C HIS A 11 -2.59 -25.21 0.13
N SER A 12 -3.85 -24.90 0.40
CA SER A 12 -4.96 -25.82 0.20
C SER A 12 -4.93 -26.26 -1.25
N SER A 13 -4.45 -27.49 -1.49
CA SER A 13 -4.48 -28.13 -2.79
C SER A 13 -5.95 -28.16 -3.24
N LYS A 14 -6.31 -27.21 -4.12
CA LYS A 14 -7.63 -27.13 -4.74
C LYS A 14 -7.96 -28.53 -5.25
N THR A 15 -9.03 -29.05 -4.68
CA THR A 15 -9.58 -30.38 -4.89
C THR A 15 -9.64 -30.68 -6.38
N ALA A 16 -8.77 -31.57 -6.86
CA ALA A 16 -8.98 -32.24 -8.13
C ALA A 16 -10.36 -32.89 -8.04
N GLN A 17 -11.33 -32.38 -8.80
CA GLN A 17 -12.65 -32.98 -8.89
C GLN A 17 -12.44 -34.47 -9.20
N SER A 18 -12.93 -35.34 -8.32
CA SER A 18 -12.79 -36.79 -8.44
C SER A 18 -13.17 -37.20 -9.86
N SER A 19 -12.23 -37.78 -10.61
CA SER A 19 -12.40 -38.18 -12.02
C SER A 19 -13.60 -39.11 -12.22
N ASN A 20 -14.06 -39.78 -11.16
CA ASN A 20 -15.27 -40.60 -11.13
C ASN A 20 -16.56 -39.82 -11.43
N GLN A 21 -16.61 -38.51 -11.20
CA GLN A 21 -17.80 -37.70 -11.50
C GLN A 21 -18.08 -37.62 -13.01
N PHE A 22 -17.08 -37.88 -13.85
CA PHE A 22 -17.17 -37.77 -15.31
C PHE A 22 -17.25 -39.13 -16.01
N HIS A 23 -17.42 -40.24 -15.27
CA HIS A 23 -17.54 -41.57 -15.85
C HIS A 23 -18.75 -41.65 -16.79
N ASN A 24 -18.53 -42.15 -18.02
CA ASN A 24 -19.50 -42.29 -19.11
C ASN A 24 -20.13 -40.97 -19.61
N ARG A 25 -19.51 -39.82 -19.39
CA ARG A 25 -19.96 -38.53 -19.95
C ARG A 25 -19.19 -38.15 -21.22
N CYS A 26 -19.86 -37.55 -22.22
CA CYS A 26 -19.16 -37.02 -23.41
C CYS A 26 -18.37 -35.77 -23.05
N VAL A 27 -17.33 -35.49 -23.83
CA VAL A 27 -16.61 -34.20 -23.83
C VAL A 27 -17.57 -33.00 -23.83
N CYS A 28 -18.68 -33.04 -24.59
CA CYS A 28 -19.67 -31.95 -24.64
C CYS A 28 -20.36 -31.69 -23.29
N GLU A 29 -20.58 -32.73 -22.49
CA GLU A 29 -21.24 -32.61 -21.18
C GLU A 29 -20.26 -32.18 -20.09
N ILE A 30 -18.96 -32.43 -20.30
CA ILE A 30 -17.89 -32.10 -19.36
C ILE A 30 -17.38 -30.66 -19.62
N CYS A 31 -17.32 -30.17 -20.87
CA CYS A 31 -16.85 -28.80 -21.16
C CYS A 31 -17.88 -27.74 -20.75
N LYS A 32 -17.55 -26.97 -19.72
CA LYS A 32 -18.23 -25.70 -19.41
C LYS A 32 -17.75 -24.51 -20.25
N CYS A 33 -16.76 -24.75 -21.10
CA CYS A 33 -15.98 -23.75 -21.81
C CYS A 33 -16.50 -23.35 -23.19
N GLY A 34 -17.43 -24.13 -23.75
CA GLY A 34 -17.87 -24.01 -25.15
C GLY A 34 -16.80 -24.24 -26.23
N LYS A 35 -15.56 -24.61 -25.88
CA LYS A 35 -14.44 -24.77 -26.84
C LYS A 35 -14.16 -26.22 -27.24
N HIS A 36 -14.57 -27.18 -26.41
CA HIS A 36 -14.34 -28.59 -26.69
C HIS A 36 -15.66 -29.23 -27.13
N HIS A 37 -15.76 -29.52 -28.42
CA HIS A 37 -16.89 -30.25 -28.98
C HIS A 37 -16.50 -31.72 -29.24
N CYS A 38 -17.49 -32.62 -29.12
CA CYS A 38 -17.41 -33.97 -29.68
C CYS A 38 -17.41 -33.80 -31.23
N PRO A 39 -16.63 -34.58 -32.00
CA PRO A 39 -16.55 -34.45 -33.45
C PRO A 39 -17.95 -34.55 -34.06
N ILE A 40 -18.23 -33.68 -35.02
CA ILE A 40 -19.57 -33.34 -35.50
C ILE A 40 -20.32 -34.60 -35.92
N HIS A 41 -21.45 -34.86 -35.26
CA HIS A 41 -22.49 -35.75 -35.75
C HIS A 41 -23.17 -35.02 -36.90
N THR A 42 -22.76 -35.28 -38.15
CA THR A 42 -23.67 -35.05 -39.27
C THR A 42 -24.73 -36.12 -39.11
N ASP A 43 -25.87 -35.79 -38.50
CA ASP A 43 -27.03 -36.66 -38.47
C ASP A 43 -27.27 -37.19 -39.88
N ASN A 44 -26.98 -38.48 -40.05
CA ASN A 44 -27.50 -39.27 -41.15
C ASN A 44 -29.02 -39.31 -40.96
N MET A 45 -29.70 -38.28 -41.44
CA MET A 45 -31.03 -38.43 -42.01
C MET A 45 -30.88 -39.25 -43.30
N HIS A 46 -30.56 -40.54 -43.16
CA HIS A 46 -30.73 -41.53 -44.21
C HIS A 46 -32.20 -41.95 -44.22
N GLY A 47 -33.03 -41.06 -44.76
CA GLY A 47 -34.22 -41.44 -45.49
C GLY A 47 -34.14 -40.66 -46.79
N ASP A 48 -34.41 -41.31 -47.92
CA ASP A 48 -34.35 -40.74 -49.26
C ASP A 48 -35.43 -39.67 -49.52
N PHE A 49 -35.71 -38.81 -48.54
CA PHE A 49 -36.48 -37.60 -48.69
C PHE A 49 -35.51 -36.47 -48.98
N GLN A 50 -35.03 -36.40 -50.23
CA GLN A 50 -34.56 -35.11 -50.73
C GLN A 50 -35.77 -34.17 -50.66
N SER A 51 -35.72 -33.15 -49.79
CA SER A 51 -36.74 -32.12 -49.83
C SER A 51 -36.76 -31.51 -51.22
N THR A 52 -37.94 -31.11 -51.72
CA THR A 52 -38.04 -30.41 -53.01
C THR A 52 -37.07 -29.24 -53.07
N PHE A 53 -36.81 -28.59 -51.94
CA PHE A 53 -35.78 -27.56 -51.80
C PHE A 53 -34.35 -28.06 -52.16
N GLN A 54 -33.94 -29.24 -51.72
CA GLN A 54 -32.61 -29.77 -52.02
C GLN A 54 -32.47 -30.19 -53.49
N HIS A 55 -33.58 -30.58 -54.12
CA HIS A 55 -33.63 -30.89 -55.55
C HIS A 55 -33.69 -29.62 -56.43
N ASP A 56 -34.45 -28.60 -56.02
CA ASP A 56 -34.66 -27.38 -56.80
C ASP A 56 -33.51 -26.37 -56.65
N TYR A 57 -32.80 -26.39 -55.52
CA TYR A 57 -31.67 -25.51 -55.23
C TYR A 57 -30.34 -26.25 -55.31
N GLN A 58 -30.12 -26.97 -56.41
CA GLN A 58 -28.77 -27.46 -56.72
C GLN A 58 -27.82 -26.28 -56.93
N PRO A 59 -26.56 -26.35 -56.47
CA PRO A 59 -25.60 -25.28 -56.69
C PRO A 59 -25.35 -25.12 -58.19
N TRP A 60 -25.96 -24.09 -58.77
CA TRP A 60 -25.74 -23.72 -60.17
C TRP A 60 -24.26 -23.41 -60.34
N LYS A 61 -23.62 -24.06 -61.31
CA LYS A 61 -22.25 -23.73 -61.69
C LYS A 61 -22.26 -22.33 -62.30
N SER A 62 -22.04 -21.32 -61.48
CA SER A 62 -21.79 -19.97 -61.97
C SER A 62 -20.47 -20.03 -62.73
N ASN A 63 -20.55 -19.89 -64.06
CA ASN A 63 -19.37 -19.61 -64.85
C ASN A 63 -18.82 -18.29 -64.33
N LYS A 64 -17.70 -18.35 -63.58
CA LYS A 64 -17.01 -17.15 -63.11
C LYS A 64 -16.77 -16.28 -64.33
N GLN A 65 -17.46 -15.14 -64.42
CA GLN A 65 -17.13 -14.16 -65.43
C GLN A 65 -15.64 -13.87 -65.25
N ARG A 66 -14.87 -13.92 -66.35
CA ARG A 66 -13.47 -13.53 -66.29
C ARG A 66 -13.44 -12.13 -65.69
N PRO A 67 -12.60 -11.89 -64.66
CA PRO A 67 -12.51 -10.57 -64.06
C PRO A 67 -12.30 -9.57 -65.20
N PHE A 68 -13.17 -8.57 -65.26
CA PHE A 68 -13.10 -7.54 -66.27
C PHE A 68 -11.84 -6.71 -65.96
N ASN A 69 -10.70 -7.12 -66.54
CA ASN A 69 -9.45 -6.39 -66.49
C ASN A 69 -9.65 -5.11 -67.31
N TYR A 70 -10.24 -4.09 -66.69
CA TYR A 70 -9.83 -2.75 -67.05
C TYR A 70 -8.42 -2.60 -66.50
N ASP A 71 -7.43 -2.50 -67.38
CA ASP A 71 -6.18 -1.82 -67.08
C ASP A 71 -6.50 -0.34 -66.79
N ARG A 72 -7.16 -0.07 -65.66
CA ARG A 72 -7.28 1.29 -65.12
C ARG A 72 -5.91 1.61 -64.59
N GLN A 73 -5.07 2.15 -65.48
CA GLN A 73 -3.99 3.03 -65.09
C GLN A 73 -4.60 4.04 -64.10
N PRO A 74 -4.20 4.04 -62.82
CA PRO A 74 -4.71 5.01 -61.88
C PRO A 74 -4.36 6.38 -62.45
N GLN A 75 -5.38 7.20 -62.70
CA GLN A 75 -5.20 8.59 -63.12
C GLN A 75 -4.32 9.26 -62.05
N GLN A 76 -3.05 9.51 -62.38
CA GLN A 76 -2.14 10.20 -61.48
C GLN A 76 -2.53 11.67 -61.47
N HIS A 77 -3.41 12.02 -60.54
CA HIS A 77 -3.68 13.41 -60.25
C HIS A 77 -2.48 13.98 -59.51
N SER A 78 -1.68 14.78 -60.22
CA SER A 78 -0.59 15.55 -59.63
C SER A 78 -1.17 16.69 -58.81
N TYR A 79 -1.57 16.40 -57.58
CA TYR A 79 -1.93 17.44 -56.62
C TYR A 79 -0.65 18.11 -56.12
N ASP A 80 -0.59 19.44 -56.24
CA ASP A 80 0.47 20.23 -55.61
C ASP A 80 0.25 20.20 -54.08
N PRO A 81 1.18 19.60 -53.30
CA PRO A 81 1.06 19.53 -51.85
C PRO A 81 1.00 20.91 -51.17
N SER A 82 1.32 22.00 -51.88
CA SER A 82 1.13 23.37 -51.40
C SER A 82 -0.35 23.74 -51.19
N THR A 83 -1.26 23.15 -52.00
CA THR A 83 -2.71 23.42 -51.96
C THR A 83 -3.44 22.71 -50.82
N LEU A 84 -2.79 21.73 -50.18
CA LEU A 84 -3.36 20.94 -49.09
C LEU A 84 -3.11 21.55 -47.70
N LYS A 85 -2.38 22.67 -47.62
CA LYS A 85 -2.15 23.35 -46.34
C LYS A 85 -3.40 24.11 -45.92
N SER A 86 -3.91 23.82 -44.72
CA SER A 86 -5.03 24.58 -44.15
C SER A 86 -4.59 26.02 -43.84
N GLN A 87 -5.55 26.95 -43.80
CA GLN A 87 -5.30 28.34 -43.38
C GLN A 87 -4.59 28.41 -42.03
N TYR A 88 -4.93 27.49 -41.12
CA TYR A 88 -4.26 27.34 -39.82
C TYR A 88 -2.76 27.03 -39.96
N GLN A 89 -2.37 26.11 -40.84
CA GLN A 89 -0.95 25.78 -41.06
C GLN A 89 -0.17 26.94 -41.68
N SER A 90 -0.81 27.79 -42.49
CA SER A 90 -0.17 28.99 -43.04
C SER A 90 -0.06 30.15 -42.03
N GLU A 91 -1.01 30.27 -41.09
CA GLU A 91 -1.06 31.40 -40.14
C GLU A 91 -0.25 31.13 -38.85
N TYR A 92 -0.24 29.89 -38.38
CA TYR A 92 0.39 29.49 -37.10
C TYR A 92 1.81 28.94 -37.31
N ILE A 93 2.67 29.77 -37.89
CA ILE A 93 4.11 29.48 -38.00
C ILE A 93 4.82 29.99 -36.73
N GLN A 94 5.82 29.26 -36.25
CA GLN A 94 6.67 29.72 -35.15
C GLN A 94 7.37 31.03 -35.55
N ARG A 95 6.90 32.15 -35.00
CA ARG A 95 7.57 33.45 -35.16
C ARG A 95 8.70 33.54 -34.14
N PRO A 96 9.90 34.01 -34.52
CA PRO A 96 10.96 34.24 -33.55
C PRO A 96 10.48 35.25 -32.50
N LEU A 97 10.69 34.92 -31.23
CA LEU A 97 10.42 35.84 -30.14
C LEU A 97 11.41 37.01 -30.24
N PRO A 98 10.98 38.26 -29.97
CA PRO A 98 11.91 39.37 -29.87
C PRO A 98 12.93 39.09 -28.75
N GLU A 99 14.17 39.52 -28.96
CA GLU A 99 15.23 39.38 -27.97
C GLU A 99 14.81 40.10 -26.68
N ARG A 100 14.86 39.37 -25.56
CA ARG A 100 14.46 39.91 -24.26
C ARG A 100 15.52 40.92 -23.84
N GLU A 101 15.16 42.19 -23.78
CA GLU A 101 16.00 43.24 -23.21
C GLU A 101 16.35 42.86 -21.76
N THR A 102 17.63 42.54 -21.53
CA THR A 102 18.14 42.28 -20.20
C THR A 102 18.42 43.61 -19.52
N ARG A 103 17.69 43.90 -18.45
CA ARG A 103 17.94 45.08 -17.63
C ARG A 103 19.34 44.94 -17.01
N GLN A 104 20.29 45.74 -17.47
CA GLN A 104 21.62 45.76 -16.85
C GLN A 104 21.50 46.30 -15.43
N LEU A 105 21.85 45.46 -14.45
CA LEU A 105 21.89 45.86 -13.06
C LEU A 105 23.11 46.74 -12.81
N PRO A 106 23.01 47.79 -11.98
CA PRO A 106 24.16 48.61 -11.61
C PRO A 106 25.24 47.76 -10.94
N GLU A 107 26.49 47.95 -11.34
CA GLU A 107 27.63 47.25 -10.76
C GLU A 107 27.87 47.74 -9.32
N LEU A 108 27.68 46.85 -8.35
CA LEU A 108 27.86 47.15 -6.93
C LEU A 108 29.35 47.17 -6.60
N GLN A 109 29.84 48.29 -6.08
CA GLN A 109 31.21 48.40 -5.58
C GLN A 109 31.40 47.50 -4.35
N PRO A 110 32.49 46.72 -4.24
CA PRO A 110 32.75 45.87 -3.10
C PRO A 110 32.99 46.73 -1.85
N SER A 111 32.22 46.47 -0.79
CA SER A 111 32.40 47.14 0.50
C SER A 111 33.74 46.75 1.13
N GLN A 112 34.44 47.71 1.75
CA GLN A 112 35.67 47.43 2.51
C GLN A 112 35.38 46.44 3.65
N PRO A 113 36.29 45.50 3.94
CA PRO A 113 36.09 44.52 5.00
C PRO A 113 36.06 45.22 6.36
N PHE A 114 34.99 44.97 7.12
CA PHE A 114 34.81 45.50 8.46
C PHE A 114 35.77 44.79 9.44
N SER A 115 36.77 45.51 9.96
CA SER A 115 37.85 44.93 10.77
C SER A 115 37.66 45.09 12.30
N SER A 116 36.44 45.24 12.80
CA SER A 116 36.24 45.26 14.25
C SER A 116 36.03 43.83 14.76
N LEU A 117 37.03 43.28 15.46
CA LEU A 117 36.82 42.10 16.28
C LEU A 117 36.20 42.55 17.60
N SER A 118 35.11 41.90 18.01
CA SER A 118 34.48 42.19 19.30
C SER A 118 35.33 41.68 20.46
N ASP A 119 35.26 42.34 21.62
CA ASP A 119 35.96 41.92 22.84
C ASP A 119 35.59 40.49 23.27
N TYR A 120 34.40 40.01 22.89
CA TYR A 120 34.01 38.63 23.14
C TYR A 120 34.87 37.65 22.33
N GLN A 121 35.13 37.99 21.07
CA GLN A 121 35.91 37.14 20.16
C GLN A 121 37.40 37.11 20.53
N THR A 122 37.92 38.18 21.13
CA THR A 122 39.29 38.21 21.65
C THR A 122 39.42 37.47 22.98
N ASN A 123 38.47 37.63 23.90
CA ASN A 123 38.57 37.10 25.27
C ASN A 123 38.09 35.65 25.44
N TYR A 124 37.19 35.15 24.58
CA TYR A 124 36.61 33.81 24.70
C TYR A 124 37.13 32.87 23.61
N GLN A 125 38.45 32.63 23.62
CA GLN A 125 39.05 31.58 22.80
C GLN A 125 38.78 30.20 23.39
N LYS A 126 38.59 29.20 22.52
CA LYS A 126 38.36 27.82 22.94
C LYS A 126 39.66 27.24 23.50
N PHE A 127 39.80 27.21 24.81
CA PHE A 127 40.90 26.49 25.45
C PHE A 127 40.66 24.97 25.31
N PRO A 128 41.69 24.18 24.94
CA PRO A 128 41.56 22.73 24.87
C PRO A 128 41.25 22.18 26.26
N LEU A 129 40.12 21.48 26.38
CA LEU A 129 39.77 20.82 27.63
C LEU A 129 40.75 19.68 27.89
N PRO A 130 41.16 19.45 29.17
CA PRO A 130 42.00 18.31 29.50
C PRO A 130 41.28 17.02 29.11
N MET A 131 41.95 16.15 28.36
CA MET A 131 41.41 14.84 27.97
C MET A 131 41.01 14.07 29.22
N LYS A 132 39.71 13.78 29.36
CA LYS A 132 39.23 12.90 30.42
C LYS A 132 39.84 11.52 30.19
N ARG A 133 40.62 11.03 31.16
CA ARG A 133 41.11 9.64 31.16
C ARG A 133 39.90 8.71 31.09
N GLY A 134 39.97 7.67 30.25
CA GLY A 134 38.88 6.72 30.08
C GLY A 134 38.44 6.15 31.41
N LEU A 135 37.14 6.25 31.73
CA LEU A 135 36.57 5.66 32.93
C LEU A 135 36.64 4.14 32.81
N ILE A 136 37.49 3.49 33.60
CA ILE A 136 37.47 2.04 33.77
C ILE A 136 36.17 1.71 34.50
N LYS A 137 35.22 1.07 33.80
CA LYS A 137 33.94 0.64 34.39
C LYS A 137 34.24 -0.43 35.45
N GLN A 138 34.03 -0.09 36.72
CA GLN A 138 34.12 -1.06 37.80
C GLN A 138 32.99 -2.10 37.65
N PRO A 139 33.27 -3.40 37.86
CA PRO A 139 32.25 -4.43 37.78
C PRO A 139 31.17 -4.18 38.84
N TYR A 140 29.90 -4.20 38.40
CA TYR A 140 28.76 -3.98 39.26
C TYR A 140 28.62 -5.14 40.26
N LYS A 141 28.71 -4.84 41.56
CA LYS A 141 28.36 -5.77 42.64
C LYS A 141 26.91 -5.52 43.03
N SER A 142 26.01 -6.44 42.68
CA SER A 142 24.62 -6.38 43.15
C SER A 142 24.60 -6.60 44.67
N ALA A 143 23.99 -5.69 45.42
CA ALA A 143 23.80 -5.87 46.86
C ALA A 143 22.93 -7.12 47.12
N PRO A 144 23.27 -7.97 48.11
CA PRO A 144 22.44 -9.12 48.45
C PRO A 144 21.05 -8.62 48.87
N ARG A 145 20.02 -9.13 48.20
CA ARG A 145 18.63 -8.81 48.51
C ARG A 145 18.28 -9.39 49.88
N GLN A 146 18.21 -8.53 50.89
CA GLN A 146 17.70 -8.89 52.22
C GLN A 146 16.21 -9.21 52.07
N VAL A 147 15.85 -10.50 52.10
CA VAL A 147 14.44 -10.92 52.20
C VAL A 147 14.10 -10.94 53.68
N PRO A 148 13.15 -10.11 54.16
CA PRO A 148 12.77 -10.14 55.56
C PRO A 148 12.11 -11.49 55.87
N TRP A 149 12.73 -12.29 56.74
CA TRP A 149 12.21 -13.57 57.23
C TRP A 149 11.14 -13.41 58.32
N ASN A 150 10.55 -12.23 58.45
CA ASN A 150 9.61 -11.93 59.51
C ASN A 150 8.28 -12.58 59.17
N THR A 151 7.95 -13.67 59.86
CA THR A 151 6.63 -14.28 59.80
C THR A 151 5.63 -13.39 60.56
N THR A 152 4.37 -13.39 60.12
CA THR A 152 3.29 -12.60 60.75
C THR A 152 3.20 -12.86 62.26
N TYR A 153 3.45 -14.11 62.68
CA TYR A 153 3.46 -14.49 64.09
C TYR A 153 4.54 -13.74 64.91
N GLY A 154 5.76 -13.60 64.37
CA GLY A 154 6.85 -12.91 65.06
C GLY A 154 6.64 -11.39 65.17
N VAL A 155 5.81 -10.82 64.31
CA VAL A 155 5.46 -9.39 64.33
C VAL A 155 4.27 -9.15 65.26
N ASP A 156 3.27 -10.02 65.25
CA ASP A 156 1.99 -9.76 65.91
C ASP A 156 1.96 -10.16 67.40
N PHE A 157 2.77 -11.15 67.81
CA PHE A 157 2.74 -11.70 69.17
C PHE A 157 3.96 -11.30 69.99
N ILE A 158 4.28 -10.01 70.01
CA ILE A 158 5.32 -9.46 70.88
C ILE A 158 4.73 -9.24 72.28
N GLN A 159 5.48 -9.61 73.33
CA GLN A 159 5.09 -9.35 74.71
C GLN A 159 4.94 -7.84 74.93
N LYS A 160 3.70 -7.38 75.14
CA LYS A 160 3.44 -5.98 75.49
C LYS A 160 3.75 -5.77 76.97
N PRO A 161 4.47 -4.71 77.35
CA PRO A 161 4.74 -4.42 78.75
C PRO A 161 3.41 -4.13 79.46
N VAL A 162 3.23 -4.75 80.63
CA VAL A 162 2.10 -4.46 81.52
C VAL A 162 2.34 -3.05 82.09
N GLY A 163 1.49 -2.10 81.71
CA GLY A 163 1.61 -0.72 82.15
C GLY A 163 1.58 -0.62 83.68
N GLY A 164 2.62 -0.01 84.26
CA GLY A 164 2.62 0.35 85.68
C GLY A 164 1.53 1.39 85.96
N SER A 165 0.88 1.30 87.11
CA SER A 165 -0.12 2.28 87.54
C SER A 165 0.52 3.66 87.71
N GLU A 166 0.10 4.62 86.88
CA GLU A 166 0.55 6.01 86.98
C GLU A 166 -0.04 6.66 88.24
N GLN A 167 0.83 7.16 89.12
CA GLN A 167 0.45 8.06 90.20
C GLN A 167 0.23 9.47 89.63
N PHE A 168 -1.00 9.94 89.73
CA PHE A 168 -1.45 11.27 89.29
C PHE A 168 -0.69 12.37 90.06
N LYS A 169 0.22 13.08 89.40
CA LYS A 169 0.73 14.38 89.88
C LYS A 169 0.06 15.50 89.07
N PRO A 170 -0.53 16.51 89.73
CA PRO A 170 -1.18 17.62 89.04
C PRO A 170 -0.14 18.47 88.29
N GLN A 171 -0.31 18.59 86.97
CA GLN A 171 0.44 19.53 86.16
C GLN A 171 -0.12 20.95 86.34
N VAL A 172 0.74 21.85 86.81
CA VAL A 172 0.51 23.30 86.80
C VAL A 172 0.55 23.75 85.34
N LYS A 173 -0.52 24.41 84.89
CA LYS A 173 -0.63 25.00 83.56
C LYS A 173 0.11 26.33 83.56
N ASP A 174 1.27 26.38 82.90
CA ASP A 174 1.81 27.65 82.44
C ASP A 174 0.96 28.14 81.25
N GLY A 175 0.49 29.38 81.36
CA GLY A 175 -0.48 29.98 80.44
C GLY A 175 0.00 30.14 79.01
N PRO A 176 -0.91 30.42 78.06
CA PRO A 176 -0.57 30.58 76.66
C PRO A 176 0.36 31.79 76.47
N ASN A 177 1.53 31.54 75.89
CA ASN A 177 2.39 32.58 75.37
C ASN A 177 1.69 33.21 74.15
N VAL A 178 1.06 34.36 74.36
CA VAL A 178 0.42 35.16 73.32
C VAL A 178 1.53 35.85 72.52
N ASN A 179 2.17 35.13 71.61
CA ASN A 179 2.90 35.74 70.51
C ASN A 179 1.88 36.22 69.49
N THR A 180 1.37 37.42 69.72
CA THR A 180 0.65 38.19 68.73
C THR A 180 1.64 38.51 67.61
N ASP A 181 1.61 37.74 66.52
CA ASP A 181 2.34 38.08 65.31
C ASP A 181 1.80 39.43 64.80
N PHE A 182 2.60 40.47 64.97
CA PHE A 182 2.32 41.81 64.49
C PHE A 182 2.27 41.78 62.96
N GLY A 183 1.05 41.71 62.44
CA GLY A 183 0.61 42.11 61.10
C GLY A 183 1.66 42.03 60.00
N SER A 184 1.66 40.93 59.25
CA SER A 184 2.31 40.88 57.94
C SER A 184 1.83 42.06 57.08
N THR A 185 2.77 42.87 56.59
CA THR A 185 2.46 44.02 55.74
C THR A 185 1.65 43.58 54.51
N THR A 186 0.72 44.43 54.06
CA THR A 186 -0.11 44.17 52.85
C THR A 186 0.72 43.83 51.63
N TYR A 187 1.98 44.29 51.59
CA TYR A 187 2.94 43.93 50.57
C TYR A 187 3.30 42.43 50.58
N LYS A 188 3.59 41.84 51.75
CA LYS A 188 3.92 40.40 51.86
C LYS A 188 2.73 39.51 51.49
N THR A 189 1.50 39.93 51.75
CA THR A 189 0.30 39.17 51.37
C THR A 189 -0.10 39.36 49.91
N SER A 190 0.17 40.53 49.31
CA SER A 190 -0.27 40.83 47.94
C SER A 190 0.73 40.37 46.85
N TYR A 191 2.02 40.27 47.19
CA TYR A 191 3.10 39.93 46.24
C TYR A 191 3.65 38.52 46.48
N VAL A 192 2.77 37.52 46.46
CA VAL A 192 3.17 36.11 46.40
C VAL A 192 3.46 35.75 44.94
N PRO A 193 4.55 35.03 44.62
CA PRO A 193 4.88 34.64 43.24
C PRO A 193 3.72 33.84 42.64
N LYS A 194 3.00 34.47 41.69
CA LYS A 194 1.95 33.82 40.92
C LYS A 194 2.59 33.04 39.78
N PRO A 195 2.17 31.79 39.52
CA PRO A 195 2.67 31.03 38.37
C PRO A 195 2.27 31.76 37.09
N ILE A 196 3.28 32.18 36.33
CA ILE A 196 3.06 32.81 35.03
C ILE A 196 2.73 31.69 34.04
N SER A 197 1.52 31.72 33.47
CA SER A 197 1.20 30.84 32.34
C SER A 197 2.15 31.19 31.20
N LYS A 198 2.84 30.18 30.66
CA LYS A 198 3.68 30.38 29.47
C LYS A 198 2.75 30.87 28.36
N GLN A 199 2.83 32.15 28.01
CA GLN A 199 2.17 32.66 26.81
C GLN A 199 2.74 31.87 25.64
N GLU A 200 1.86 31.12 24.98
CA GLU A 200 2.19 30.51 23.70
C GLU A 200 2.60 31.66 22.78
N ARG A 201 3.86 31.63 22.34
CA ARG A 201 4.33 32.60 21.35
C ARG A 201 3.41 32.46 20.16
N CYS A 202 2.75 33.55 19.78
CA CYS A 202 2.02 33.64 18.53
C CYS A 202 3.01 33.22 17.44
N ARG A 203 2.86 32.00 16.90
CA ARG A 203 3.68 31.57 15.79
C ARG A 203 3.32 32.48 14.63
N ASP A 204 4.25 33.31 14.21
CA ASP A 204 4.20 33.93 12.89
C ASP A 204 3.87 32.83 11.88
N PRO A 205 3.00 33.08 10.88
CA PRO A 205 2.70 32.11 9.83
C PRO A 205 3.91 31.98 8.90
N VAL A 206 5.01 31.45 9.43
CA VAL A 206 6.15 30.97 8.66
C VAL A 206 5.67 29.74 7.93
N GLN A 207 5.40 29.97 6.65
CA GLN A 207 5.35 28.98 5.58
C GLN A 207 4.56 27.72 5.97
N ARG A 208 3.25 27.76 5.71
CA ARG A 208 2.53 26.50 5.43
C ARG A 208 3.35 25.79 4.36
N ASN A 209 3.96 24.68 4.75
CA ASN A 209 4.48 23.70 3.84
C ASN A 209 3.43 23.52 2.74
N ILE A 210 3.82 23.82 1.50
CA ILE A 210 3.13 23.40 0.28
C ILE A 210 3.37 21.88 0.13
N ASN A 211 3.11 21.13 1.19
CA ASN A 211 2.96 19.70 1.10
C ASN A 211 1.53 19.54 0.61
N GLY A 212 1.43 19.22 -0.68
CA GLY A 212 0.19 19.14 -1.44
C GLY A 212 -0.92 18.47 -0.66
N ASP A 213 -2.11 19.00 -0.88
CA ASP A 213 -3.38 18.40 -0.50
C ASP A 213 -3.33 16.87 -0.61
N PRO A 214 -3.52 16.10 0.49
CA PRO A 214 -3.49 14.64 0.46
C PRO A 214 -4.69 14.03 -0.31
N GLY A 215 -5.46 14.82 -1.07
CA GLY A 215 -6.75 14.47 -1.62
C GLY A 215 -6.85 14.17 -3.12
N GLN A 216 -5.76 14.16 -3.90
CA GLN A 216 -5.81 13.75 -5.31
C GLN A 216 -4.72 12.73 -5.66
N ILE A 217 -4.89 11.51 -5.15
CA ILE A 217 -4.30 10.34 -5.81
C ILE A 217 -5.13 10.11 -7.07
N GLY A 218 -4.82 10.86 -8.12
CA GLY A 218 -5.39 10.72 -9.45
C GLY A 218 -4.94 9.41 -10.06
N ASN A 219 -5.54 8.30 -9.62
CA ASN A 219 -5.44 7.04 -10.33
C ASN A 219 -6.06 7.27 -11.71
N SER A 220 -5.31 7.02 -12.77
CA SER A 220 -5.82 7.15 -14.13
C SER A 220 -7.00 6.20 -14.33
N THR A 221 -7.95 6.56 -15.19
CA THR A 221 -9.05 5.66 -15.60
C THR A 221 -8.51 4.31 -16.05
N TYR A 222 -7.36 4.31 -16.74
CA TYR A 222 -6.66 3.08 -17.12
C TYR A 222 -6.31 2.17 -15.93
N GLN A 223 -5.84 2.72 -14.81
CA GLN A 223 -5.53 1.94 -13.60
C GLN A 223 -6.77 1.38 -12.91
N MET A 224 -7.93 2.04 -13.08
CA MET A 224 -9.22 1.58 -12.56
C MET A 224 -9.87 0.54 -13.50
N ASP A 225 -9.68 0.69 -14.81
CA ASP A 225 -10.34 -0.15 -15.83
C ASP A 225 -9.55 -1.46 -16.11
N TYR A 226 -8.23 -1.42 -15.96
CA TYR A 226 -7.34 -2.56 -16.15
C TYR A 226 -6.89 -3.14 -14.81
N ILE A 227 -7.87 -3.47 -13.95
CA ILE A 227 -7.61 -4.37 -12.83
C ILE A 227 -7.35 -5.75 -13.44
N GLU A 228 -6.20 -6.34 -13.13
CA GLU A 228 -5.88 -7.71 -13.52
C GLU A 228 -6.99 -8.60 -13.00
N LYS A 229 -7.91 -8.99 -13.90
CA LYS A 229 -8.99 -9.92 -13.57
C LYS A 229 -8.30 -11.19 -13.13
N GLN A 230 -8.35 -11.47 -11.83
CA GLN A 230 -7.99 -12.78 -11.33
C GLN A 230 -8.76 -13.77 -12.21
N ARG A 231 -8.02 -14.67 -12.88
CA ARG A 231 -8.62 -15.71 -13.69
C ARG A 231 -9.29 -16.68 -12.72
N ASP A 232 -10.41 -16.25 -12.16
CA ASP A 232 -11.26 -17.07 -11.34
C ASP A 232 -11.79 -18.16 -12.25
N GLU A 233 -11.19 -19.34 -12.10
CA GLU A 233 -11.87 -20.62 -12.01
C GLU A 233 -12.74 -21.07 -13.17
N ASN A 234 -12.62 -20.47 -14.35
CA ASN A 234 -13.08 -21.09 -15.60
C ASN A 234 -12.07 -22.12 -16.12
N TYR A 235 -11.48 -22.92 -15.23
CA TYR A 235 -10.69 -24.07 -15.64
C TYR A 235 -11.66 -25.11 -16.18
N CYS A 236 -11.57 -25.38 -17.49
CA CYS A 236 -12.40 -26.42 -18.09
C CYS A 236 -12.00 -27.77 -17.47
N PRO A 237 -12.93 -28.53 -16.87
CA PRO A 237 -12.60 -29.79 -16.20
C PRO A 237 -12.00 -30.83 -17.16
N ILE A 238 -12.20 -30.68 -18.47
CA ILE A 238 -11.55 -31.51 -19.51
C ILE A 238 -10.03 -31.38 -19.48
N LEU A 239 -9.49 -30.21 -19.11
CA LEU A 239 -8.04 -30.00 -19.05
C LEU A 239 -7.40 -30.74 -17.87
N ALA A 240 -8.19 -31.22 -16.90
CA ALA A 240 -7.72 -32.11 -15.84
C ALA A 240 -7.77 -33.60 -16.23
N LEU A 241 -8.44 -33.94 -17.35
CA LEU A 241 -8.54 -35.30 -17.86
C LEU A 241 -7.36 -35.61 -18.81
N PRO A 242 -7.02 -36.89 -19.04
CA PRO A 242 -5.98 -37.29 -19.99
C PRO A 242 -6.23 -36.70 -21.39
N ARG A 243 -5.17 -36.50 -22.17
CA ARG A 243 -5.30 -35.94 -23.53
C ARG A 243 -6.18 -36.84 -24.40
N ARG A 244 -7.09 -36.21 -25.15
CA ARG A 244 -7.96 -36.90 -26.11
C ARG A 244 -7.14 -37.45 -27.27
N PRO A 245 -7.47 -38.63 -27.82
CA PRO A 245 -6.86 -39.11 -29.05
C PRO A 245 -7.23 -38.16 -30.22
N ASN A 246 -6.23 -37.78 -31.03
CA ASN A 246 -6.42 -36.85 -32.16
C ASN A 246 -7.15 -37.48 -33.34
N GLN A 247 -7.12 -38.81 -33.45
CA GLN A 247 -7.78 -39.57 -34.51
C GLN A 247 -8.68 -40.60 -33.86
N LEU A 248 -9.99 -40.31 -33.84
CA LEU A 248 -10.98 -41.35 -33.65
C LEU A 248 -11.14 -42.06 -34.98
N GLY A 249 -11.00 -43.39 -34.97
CA GLY A 249 -11.21 -44.22 -36.15
C GLY A 249 -12.64 -44.09 -36.64
N GLY A 250 -12.88 -43.19 -37.60
CA GLY A 250 -13.97 -43.17 -38.58
C GLY A 250 -15.34 -43.67 -38.12
N GLY A 251 -15.78 -43.32 -36.92
CA GLY A 251 -16.98 -43.87 -36.30
C GLY A 251 -17.74 -42.81 -35.51
N LYS A 252 -19.07 -42.89 -35.62
CA LYS A 252 -20.08 -41.98 -35.07
C LYS A 252 -20.20 -42.11 -33.54
N SER A 253 -19.13 -41.92 -32.77
CA SER A 253 -19.17 -42.07 -31.32
C SER A 253 -18.83 -40.77 -30.60
N HIS A 254 -19.76 -40.37 -29.73
CA HIS A 254 -19.49 -39.50 -28.60
C HIS A 254 -18.25 -40.03 -27.85
N LEU A 255 -17.25 -39.17 -27.66
CA LEU A 255 -16.04 -39.53 -26.94
C LEU A 255 -16.34 -39.50 -25.45
N ASN A 256 -16.55 -40.66 -24.85
CA ASN A 256 -16.96 -40.81 -23.46
C ASN A 256 -15.73 -41.04 -22.58
N TYR A 257 -15.74 -40.47 -21.37
CA TYR A 257 -14.63 -40.67 -20.44
C TYR A 257 -14.87 -41.88 -19.53
N ASP A 258 -13.97 -42.87 -19.57
CA ASP A 258 -13.97 -44.00 -18.64
C ASP A 258 -13.04 -43.69 -17.46
N ALA A 259 -13.63 -43.25 -16.34
CA ALA A 259 -12.92 -42.98 -15.11
C ALA A 259 -12.19 -44.21 -14.52
N VAL A 260 -12.69 -45.43 -14.72
CA VAL A 260 -12.08 -46.66 -14.15
C VAL A 260 -10.75 -46.94 -14.83
N ARG A 261 -10.70 -46.74 -16.15
CA ARG A 261 -9.48 -46.94 -16.96
C ARG A 261 -8.69 -45.65 -17.20
N ASN A 262 -9.16 -44.53 -16.68
CA ASN A 262 -8.61 -43.19 -16.88
C ASN A 262 -8.28 -42.92 -18.36
N ARG A 263 -9.23 -43.20 -19.26
CA ARG A 263 -9.04 -43.04 -20.71
C ARG A 263 -10.36 -42.67 -21.41
N TRP A 264 -10.22 -42.10 -22.61
CA TRP A 264 -11.36 -41.86 -23.50
C TRP A 264 -11.73 -43.12 -24.26
N ILE A 265 -13.03 -43.40 -24.39
CA ILE A 265 -13.62 -44.52 -25.12
C ILE A 265 -14.55 -43.98 -26.20
#